data_AF-A0A956RIM9-F1
#
_entry.id   AF-A0A956RIM9-F1
#
_cell.length_a   1.000
_cell.length_b   1.000
_cell.length_c   1.000
_cell.angle_alpha   90.00
_cell.angle_beta   90.00
_cell.angle_gamma   90.00
#
_symmetry.space_group_name_H-M   'P 1'
#
loop_
_entity.id
_entity.type
_entity.pdbx_description
1 polymer ?
#
loop_
_entity_poly.entity_id
_entity_poly.type
_entity_poly.pdbx_seq_one_letter_code
_entity_poly.pdbx_strand_id
1 'polypeptide(L)'
;CDDGNADNDDDCLNSCQLPYCGDGIVREEDGEECDDGDLDDADGCNTQCGRDRFVFLTSTDYGGSFGGVSGANSQCKQLAEAAGLPNFDTYRAWMSDDSFSPAEWFFRSKGRYIMTNGVVVADDWDDLTDGAIENPIQVDENGDPTGNAGVWTNTTPAGLAHPDFADCSGWSTQEFPIKGRVGENWKTNAEWTDAENNNPTLCASTASFYCFEN
;
A
#
# COMPACT_ATOMS: atom_id res chain seq x y z
N CYS A 1 14.46 -0.92 35.35
CA CYS A 1 13.91 -2.19 35.86
C CYS A 1 15.10 -3.07 36.25
N ASP A 2 14.88 -4.17 36.96
CA ASP A 2 15.88 -5.22 37.22
C ASP A 2 15.07 -6.49 37.53
N ASP A 3 14.96 -7.37 36.54
CA ASP A 3 14.13 -8.57 36.55
C ASP A 3 14.95 -9.84 36.87
N GLY A 4 16.28 -9.69 36.95
CA GLY A 4 17.20 -10.69 37.49
C GLY A 4 17.56 -11.81 36.53
N ASN A 5 17.32 -11.65 35.23
CA ASN A 5 17.80 -12.58 34.20
C ASN A 5 18.76 -11.87 33.21
N ALA A 6 19.09 -12.54 32.10
CA ALA A 6 19.97 -12.00 31.06
C ALA A 6 19.26 -11.93 29.69
N ASP A 7 17.93 -11.96 29.72
CA ASP A 7 17.02 -11.98 28.60
C ASP A 7 16.70 -10.53 28.21
N ASN A 8 16.75 -10.24 26.92
CA ASN A 8 16.46 -8.90 26.40
C ASN A 8 15.06 -8.85 25.78
N ASP A 9 14.34 -9.97 25.74
CA ASP A 9 13.03 -10.11 25.10
C ASP A 9 11.89 -10.10 26.13
N ASP A 10 12.14 -9.63 27.37
CA ASP A 10 11.12 -9.51 28.42
C ASP A 10 10.93 -8.07 28.89
N ASP A 11 10.11 -7.82 29.92
CA ASP A 11 9.79 -6.48 30.41
C ASP A 11 11.01 -5.64 30.87
N CYS A 12 12.23 -6.19 30.88
CA CYS A 12 13.44 -5.51 31.27
C CYS A 12 14.65 -5.82 30.38
N LEU A 13 15.29 -4.77 29.84
CA LEU A 13 16.56 -4.94 29.14
C LEU A 13 17.70 -5.27 30.12
N ASN A 14 18.71 -5.96 29.61
CA ASN A 14 19.99 -6.22 30.29
C ASN A 14 20.75 -4.94 30.71
N SER A 15 20.41 -3.80 30.10
CA SER A 15 20.89 -2.46 30.50
C SER A 15 20.15 -1.89 31.72
N CYS A 16 19.23 -2.64 32.32
CA CYS A 16 18.32 -2.25 33.40
C CYS A 16 17.37 -1.10 33.00
N GLN A 17 17.08 -0.96 31.71
CA GLN A 17 16.12 -0.01 31.15
C GLN A 17 14.83 -0.71 30.76
N LEU A 18 13.73 0.04 30.78
CA LEU A 18 12.51 -0.46 30.14
C LEU A 18 12.73 -0.53 28.63
N PRO A 19 12.09 -1.48 27.94
CA PRO A 19 12.08 -1.54 26.49
C PRO A 19 11.56 -0.25 25.86
N TYR A 20 12.11 0.12 24.71
CA TYR A 20 11.65 1.27 23.95
C TYR A 20 12.09 1.14 22.49
N CYS A 21 11.27 1.68 21.58
CA CYS A 21 11.65 1.77 20.18
C CYS A 21 12.98 2.52 20.00
N GLY A 22 13.93 1.89 19.33
CA GLY A 22 15.30 2.36 19.13
C GLY A 22 16.30 1.76 20.11
N ASP A 23 15.94 0.67 20.81
CA ASP A 23 16.84 -0.08 21.70
C ASP A 23 17.58 -1.21 20.98
N GLY A 24 17.23 -1.47 19.71
CA GLY A 24 17.81 -2.46 18.82
C GLY A 24 17.21 -3.87 18.99
N ILE A 25 16.11 -4.02 19.73
CA ILE A 25 15.44 -5.30 19.98
C ILE A 25 13.98 -5.22 19.58
N VAL A 26 13.63 -5.93 18.50
CA VAL A 26 12.25 -5.99 18.00
C VAL A 26 11.34 -6.74 18.96
N ARG A 27 10.28 -6.07 19.44
CA ARG A 27 9.24 -6.64 20.31
C ARG A 27 7.88 -6.70 19.63
N GLU A 28 7.60 -7.82 18.98
CA GLU A 28 6.34 -8.04 18.28
C GLU A 28 5.12 -7.98 19.23
N GLU A 29 5.26 -8.38 20.50
CA GLU A 29 4.20 -8.32 21.51
C GLU A 29 3.78 -6.89 21.88
N ASP A 30 4.70 -5.93 21.75
CA ASP A 30 4.46 -4.49 21.95
C ASP A 30 4.05 -3.80 20.62
N GLY A 31 4.01 -4.57 19.54
CA GLY A 31 3.59 -4.11 18.22
C GLY A 31 4.67 -3.33 17.48
N GLU A 32 5.94 -3.66 17.72
CA GLU A 32 7.07 -3.25 16.88
C GLU A 32 7.18 -4.17 15.66
N GLU A 33 7.40 -3.57 14.49
CA GLU A 33 7.62 -4.26 13.23
C GLU A 33 9.12 -4.31 12.86
N CYS A 34 9.91 -3.44 13.49
CA CYS A 34 11.33 -3.24 13.29
C CYS A 34 11.90 -2.48 14.51
N ASP A 35 13.21 -2.53 14.71
CA ASP A 35 13.99 -1.67 15.61
C ASP A 35 15.45 -1.78 15.13
N ASP A 36 15.97 -0.73 14.51
CA ASP A 36 17.34 -0.65 14.01
C ASP A 36 18.31 0.03 14.98
N GLY A 37 17.84 0.32 16.20
CA GLY A 37 18.64 0.87 17.28
C GLY A 37 18.84 2.39 17.20
N ASP A 38 18.05 3.10 16.40
CA ASP A 38 17.95 4.55 16.47
C ASP A 38 16.52 5.10 16.34
N LEU A 39 16.39 6.39 16.00
CA LEU A 39 15.13 7.14 15.96
C LEU A 39 15.09 8.02 14.70
N ASP A 40 15.76 7.60 13.62
CA ASP A 40 15.72 8.26 12.32
C ASP A 40 14.56 7.70 11.49
N ASP A 41 13.53 8.52 11.23
CA ASP A 41 12.35 8.05 10.50
C ASP A 41 12.64 7.61 9.06
N ALA A 42 13.82 7.90 8.49
CA ALA A 42 14.09 7.82 7.05
C ALA A 42 14.96 6.65 6.58
N ASP A 43 15.23 5.65 7.40
CA ASP A 43 16.11 4.51 7.07
C ASP A 43 15.41 3.14 6.98
N GLY A 44 14.09 3.14 7.13
CA GLY A 44 13.24 1.96 6.96
C GLY A 44 12.56 1.51 8.25
N CYS A 45 12.95 2.03 9.41
CA CYS A 45 12.23 1.87 10.67
C CYS A 45 11.94 3.22 11.30
N ASN A 46 10.66 3.58 11.46
CA ASN A 46 10.34 4.88 12.03
C ASN A 46 10.47 4.91 13.57
N THR A 47 10.36 6.11 14.14
CA THR A 47 10.38 6.38 15.60
C THR A 47 9.25 5.72 16.40
N GLN A 48 8.32 5.04 15.73
CA GLN A 48 7.27 4.21 16.33
C GLN A 48 7.46 2.71 16.05
N CYS A 49 8.65 2.34 15.56
CA CYS A 49 9.04 0.97 15.21
C CYS A 49 8.12 0.35 14.17
N GLY A 50 7.61 1.20 13.26
CA GLY A 50 6.85 0.83 12.08
C GLY A 50 7.77 0.81 10.86
N ARG A 51 7.72 -0.28 10.10
CA ARG A 51 8.55 -0.43 8.90
C ARG A 51 7.92 0.28 7.71
N ASP A 52 8.76 0.87 6.86
CA ASP A 52 8.33 1.36 5.56
C ASP A 52 7.69 0.25 4.71
N ARG A 53 6.59 0.59 4.03
CA ARG A 53 5.88 -0.27 3.09
C ARG A 53 5.96 0.28 1.69
N PHE A 54 6.40 -0.56 0.77
CA PHE A 54 6.52 -0.16 -0.62
C PHE A 54 5.16 -0.08 -1.32
N VAL A 55 5.03 0.94 -2.15
CA VAL A 55 3.89 1.19 -3.04
C VAL A 55 4.43 1.44 -4.43
N PHE A 56 3.79 0.86 -5.44
CA PHE A 56 4.14 1.13 -6.83
C PHE A 56 2.91 1.13 -7.73
N LEU A 57 3.04 1.81 -8.87
CA LEU A 57 2.14 1.68 -10.00
C LEU A 57 2.61 0.52 -10.87
N THR A 58 1.75 -0.38 -11.32
CA THR A 58 2.20 -1.46 -12.21
C THR A 58 2.87 -0.92 -13.49
N SER A 59 4.05 -1.43 -13.85
CA SER A 59 4.75 -1.08 -15.12
C SER A 59 3.98 -1.43 -16.40
N THR A 60 2.95 -2.27 -16.26
CA THR A 60 2.11 -2.78 -17.35
C THR A 60 0.68 -2.25 -17.20
N ASP A 61 0.03 -1.95 -18.32
CA ASP A 61 -1.40 -1.62 -18.33
C ASP A 61 -2.27 -2.86 -18.52
N TYR A 62 -3.43 -2.87 -17.86
CA TYR A 62 -4.38 -3.98 -17.84
C TYR A 62 -5.79 -3.51 -18.19
N GLY A 63 -6.59 -4.39 -18.79
CA GLY A 63 -8.04 -4.20 -18.82
C GLY A 63 -8.71 -4.69 -17.54
N GLY A 64 -10.01 -4.43 -17.38
CA GLY A 64 -10.74 -4.67 -16.12
C GLY A 64 -11.08 -6.13 -15.75
N SER A 65 -10.42 -7.13 -16.37
CA SER A 65 -10.63 -8.55 -16.05
C SER A 65 -9.36 -9.12 -15.42
N PHE A 66 -9.32 -9.04 -14.09
CA PHE A 66 -8.23 -9.57 -13.26
C PHE A 66 -8.55 -10.97 -12.73
N GLY A 67 -9.80 -11.42 -12.82
CA GLY A 67 -10.28 -12.60 -12.10
C GLY A 67 -10.66 -12.27 -10.65
N GLY A 68 -11.15 -11.05 -10.42
CA GLY A 68 -11.43 -10.50 -9.08
C GLY A 68 -10.24 -9.76 -8.47
N VAL A 69 -10.47 -9.09 -7.34
CA VAL A 69 -9.41 -8.42 -6.56
C VAL A 69 -8.30 -9.40 -6.18
N SER A 70 -8.63 -10.69 -5.95
CA SER A 70 -7.63 -11.73 -5.69
C SER A 70 -6.66 -11.96 -6.86
N GLY A 71 -7.13 -11.84 -8.10
CA GLY A 71 -6.27 -11.93 -9.27
C GLY A 71 -5.37 -10.70 -9.41
N ALA A 72 -5.89 -9.50 -9.13
CA ALA A 72 -5.07 -8.28 -9.07
C ALA A 72 -3.98 -8.37 -7.98
N ASN A 73 -4.31 -8.89 -6.79
CA ASN A 73 -3.32 -9.18 -5.75
C ASN A 73 -2.24 -10.15 -6.23
N SER A 74 -2.64 -11.20 -6.96
CA SER A 74 -1.67 -12.17 -7.51
C SER A 74 -0.71 -11.52 -8.51
N GLN A 75 -1.19 -10.54 -9.27
CA GLN A 75 -0.37 -9.76 -10.19
C GLN A 75 0.59 -8.83 -9.45
N CYS A 76 0.16 -8.17 -8.37
CA CYS A 76 1.07 -7.38 -7.51
C CYS A 76 2.23 -8.23 -6.98
N LYS A 77 1.93 -9.43 -6.48
CA LYS A 77 2.95 -10.34 -5.93
C LYS A 77 3.97 -10.76 -6.99
N GLN A 78 3.49 -11.09 -8.20
CA GLN A 78 4.37 -11.47 -9.31
C GLN A 78 5.29 -10.33 -9.73
N LEU A 79 4.78 -9.10 -9.81
CA LEU A 79 5.59 -7.93 -10.14
C LEU A 79 6.63 -7.63 -9.05
N ALA A 80 6.20 -7.65 -7.77
CA ALA A 80 7.10 -7.46 -6.65
C ALA A 80 8.20 -8.54 -6.58
N GLU A 81 7.85 -9.81 -6.84
CA GLU A 81 8.81 -10.93 -6.89
C GLU A 81 9.83 -10.72 -8.02
N ALA A 82 9.35 -10.35 -9.22
CA ALA A 82 10.21 -10.12 -10.37
C ALA A 82 11.15 -8.93 -10.19
N ALA A 83 10.71 -7.89 -9.50
CA ALA A 83 11.52 -6.72 -9.15
C ALA A 83 12.47 -6.96 -7.95
N GLY A 84 12.31 -8.08 -7.24
CA GLY A 84 13.12 -8.40 -6.05
C GLY A 84 12.78 -7.55 -4.83
N LEU A 85 11.53 -7.06 -4.73
CA LEU A 85 11.06 -6.32 -3.56
C LEU A 85 10.92 -7.24 -2.34
N PRO A 86 11.20 -6.73 -1.12
CA PRO A 86 11.00 -7.50 0.11
C PRO A 86 9.53 -7.84 0.31
N ASN A 87 9.25 -8.95 1.00
CA ASN A 87 7.88 -9.41 1.32
C ASN A 87 6.95 -9.46 0.10
N PHE A 88 7.49 -9.82 -1.06
CA PHE A 88 6.76 -9.80 -2.34
C PHE A 88 5.42 -10.55 -2.29
N ASP A 89 5.29 -11.56 -1.42
CA ASP A 89 4.09 -12.38 -1.28
C ASP A 89 2.98 -11.73 -0.46
N THR A 90 3.24 -10.60 0.19
CA THR A 90 2.25 -9.83 0.97
C THR A 90 1.50 -8.80 0.14
N TYR A 91 2.04 -8.41 -1.02
CA TYR A 91 1.48 -7.31 -1.81
C TYR A 91 0.01 -7.53 -2.22
N ARG A 92 -0.76 -6.43 -2.14
CA ARG A 92 -2.17 -6.36 -2.51
C ARG A 92 -2.42 -5.17 -3.43
N ALA A 93 -3.42 -5.31 -4.29
CA ALA A 93 -3.90 -4.23 -5.12
C ALA A 93 -4.72 -3.25 -4.27
N TRP A 94 -4.51 -1.94 -4.46
CA TRP A 94 -5.43 -0.93 -3.96
C TRP A 94 -6.67 -0.90 -4.85
N MET A 95 -7.58 -1.85 -4.60
CA MET A 95 -8.69 -2.13 -5.49
C MET A 95 -9.88 -2.67 -4.70
N SER A 96 -11.08 -2.19 -5.01
CA SER A 96 -12.31 -2.59 -4.32
C SER A 96 -13.34 -3.21 -5.26
N ASP A 97 -14.14 -4.12 -4.73
CA ASP A 97 -15.37 -4.65 -5.34
C ASP A 97 -16.49 -4.73 -4.29
N ASP A 98 -17.56 -5.47 -4.56
CA ASP A 98 -18.69 -5.66 -3.63
C ASP A 98 -18.33 -6.38 -2.31
N SER A 99 -17.17 -7.05 -2.25
CA SER A 99 -16.77 -7.94 -1.13
C SER A 99 -15.45 -7.54 -0.48
N PHE A 100 -14.64 -6.73 -1.14
CA PHE A 100 -13.29 -6.37 -0.71
C PHE A 100 -13.07 -4.87 -0.87
N SER A 101 -12.43 -4.25 0.13
CA SER A 101 -11.87 -2.91 0.02
C SER A 101 -10.60 -2.77 0.85
N PRO A 102 -9.65 -1.89 0.47
CA PRO A 102 -8.44 -1.66 1.26
C PRO A 102 -8.72 -1.32 2.73
N ALA A 103 -9.73 -0.48 3.01
CA ALA A 103 -10.04 -0.05 4.38
C ALA A 103 -10.44 -1.17 5.34
N GLU A 104 -10.94 -2.28 4.81
CA GLU A 104 -11.37 -3.41 5.60
C GLU A 104 -10.24 -4.45 5.78
N TRP A 105 -9.37 -4.63 4.78
CA TRP A 105 -8.47 -5.81 4.70
C TRP A 105 -6.99 -5.46 4.64
N PHE A 106 -6.63 -4.18 4.48
CA PHE A 106 -5.24 -3.78 4.56
C PHE A 106 -4.77 -3.79 6.02
N PHE A 107 -3.52 -4.22 6.20
CA PHE A 107 -2.83 -4.06 7.47
C PHE A 107 -2.52 -2.58 7.67
N ARG A 108 -2.95 -2.03 8.81
CA ARG A 108 -2.76 -0.62 9.17
C ARG A 108 -1.44 -0.47 9.90
N SER A 109 -0.38 -0.32 9.13
CA SER A 109 0.94 -0.11 9.73
C SER A 109 1.04 1.26 10.40
N LYS A 110 1.93 1.32 11.38
CA LYS A 110 2.46 2.56 11.95
C LYS A 110 3.58 3.16 11.10
N GLY A 111 4.11 2.41 10.13
CA GLY A 111 5.17 2.82 9.22
C GLY A 111 4.62 3.51 7.98
N ARG A 112 5.52 4.18 7.26
CA ARG A 112 5.17 5.00 6.10
C ARG A 112 4.90 4.15 4.87
N TYR A 113 4.13 4.71 3.96
CA TYR A 113 4.01 4.22 2.60
C TYR A 113 5.01 4.96 1.72
N ILE A 114 5.93 4.24 1.08
CA ILE A 114 6.99 4.80 0.24
C ILE A 114 6.96 4.21 -1.16
N MET A 115 7.32 5.01 -2.16
CA MET A 115 7.58 4.50 -3.51
C MET A 115 8.85 3.65 -3.52
N THR A 116 8.99 2.79 -4.53
CA THR A 116 10.18 1.94 -4.75
C THR A 116 11.49 2.72 -4.96
N ASN A 117 11.41 4.03 -5.19
CA ASN A 117 12.57 4.94 -5.23
C ASN A 117 12.85 5.67 -3.89
N GLY A 118 12.10 5.35 -2.82
CA GLY A 118 12.27 5.90 -1.47
C GLY A 118 11.49 7.19 -1.19
N VAL A 119 10.71 7.71 -2.14
CA VAL A 119 9.89 8.92 -1.90
C VAL A 119 8.62 8.56 -1.12
N VAL A 120 8.35 9.29 -0.05
CA VAL A 120 7.16 9.08 0.81
C VAL A 120 5.88 9.43 0.07
N VAL A 121 4.88 8.56 0.18
CA VAL A 121 3.51 8.73 -0.33
C VAL A 121 2.60 9.19 0.81
N ALA A 122 2.73 8.57 1.98
CA ALA A 122 1.98 8.91 3.18
C ALA A 122 2.74 8.45 4.43
N ASP A 123 2.61 9.17 5.54
CA ASP A 123 3.30 8.87 6.80
C ASP A 123 2.75 7.63 7.52
N ASP A 124 1.46 7.35 7.37
CA ASP A 124 0.78 6.18 7.93
C ASP A 124 -0.56 5.91 7.20
N TRP A 125 -1.37 4.98 7.73
CA TRP A 125 -2.70 4.67 7.18
C TRP A 125 -3.67 5.85 7.25
N ASP A 126 -3.63 6.64 8.33
CA ASP A 126 -4.55 7.77 8.51
C ASP A 126 -4.20 8.86 7.50
N ASP A 127 -2.92 9.14 7.26
CA ASP A 127 -2.44 10.06 6.23
C ASP A 127 -2.79 9.56 4.81
N LEU A 128 -2.58 8.27 4.51
CA LEU A 128 -2.94 7.68 3.21
C LEU A 128 -4.43 7.82 2.88
N THR A 129 -5.28 7.89 3.91
CA THR A 129 -6.75 7.85 3.77
C THR A 129 -7.47 9.13 4.19
N ASP A 130 -6.74 10.23 4.43
CA ASP A 130 -7.32 11.50 4.87
C ASP A 130 -7.98 12.33 3.73
N GLY A 131 -7.75 11.91 2.48
CA GLY A 131 -8.21 12.60 1.28
C GLY A 131 -7.11 13.19 0.40
N ALA A 132 -5.85 13.16 0.86
CA ALA A 132 -4.68 13.53 0.10
C ALA A 132 -3.53 12.53 0.33
N ILE A 133 -2.50 12.61 -0.49
CA ILE A 133 -1.21 11.94 -0.33
C ILE A 133 -0.10 12.97 -0.53
N GLU A 134 1.07 12.75 0.05
CA GLU A 134 2.16 13.72 0.00
C GLU A 134 2.73 13.88 -1.41
N ASN A 135 2.96 12.77 -2.09
CA ASN A 135 3.55 12.72 -3.42
C ASN A 135 2.75 11.80 -4.34
N PRO A 136 2.65 12.12 -5.64
CA PRO A 136 1.93 11.28 -6.59
C PRO A 136 2.67 9.96 -6.82
N ILE A 137 1.93 8.86 -6.92
CA ILE A 137 2.50 7.51 -7.08
C ILE A 137 2.88 7.29 -8.55
N GLN A 138 4.04 7.82 -8.96
CA GLN A 138 4.50 7.80 -10.36
C GLN A 138 5.74 6.94 -10.58
N VAL A 139 5.91 5.87 -9.82
CA VAL A 139 7.06 4.96 -9.92
C VAL A 139 6.56 3.52 -10.00
N ASP A 140 7.19 2.72 -10.85
CA ASP A 140 6.84 1.31 -11.01
C ASP A 140 7.56 0.37 -10.04
N GLU A 141 7.29 -0.93 -10.13
CA GLU A 141 7.91 -1.93 -9.25
C GLU A 141 9.45 -1.96 -9.33
N ASN A 142 10.04 -1.46 -10.43
CA ASN A 142 11.48 -1.45 -10.66
C ASN A 142 12.15 -0.14 -10.22
N GLY A 143 11.38 0.82 -9.72
CA GLY A 143 11.88 2.16 -9.36
C GLY A 143 11.93 3.11 -10.55
N ASP A 144 11.39 2.73 -11.71
CA ASP A 144 11.41 3.57 -12.91
C ASP A 144 10.23 4.57 -12.91
N PRO A 145 10.46 5.83 -13.35
CA PRO A 145 9.39 6.81 -13.42
C PRO A 145 8.36 6.43 -14.49
N THR A 146 7.09 6.55 -14.13
CA THR A 146 5.95 6.28 -15.00
C THR A 146 5.42 7.57 -15.63
N GLY A 147 4.74 7.45 -16.77
CA GLY A 147 3.98 8.57 -17.34
C GLY A 147 2.66 8.80 -16.59
N ASN A 148 1.91 9.82 -17.01
CA ASN A 148 0.54 10.03 -16.53
C ASN A 148 -0.36 8.87 -17.00
N ALA A 149 -0.97 8.17 -16.07
CA ALA A 149 -1.83 7.01 -16.31
C ALA A 149 -3.11 7.06 -15.46
N GLY A 150 -4.21 6.58 -16.04
CA GLY A 150 -5.38 6.19 -15.25
C GLY A 150 -5.06 4.94 -14.45
N VAL A 151 -5.71 4.78 -13.30
CA VAL A 151 -5.37 3.72 -12.34
C VAL A 151 -6.62 2.98 -11.90
N TRP A 152 -6.79 1.69 -12.18
CA TRP A 152 -7.94 0.92 -11.71
C TRP A 152 -7.97 0.83 -10.18
N THR A 153 -9.07 1.25 -9.57
CA THR A 153 -9.22 1.26 -8.11
C THR A 153 -10.63 0.87 -7.67
N ASN A 154 -11.67 1.55 -8.16
CA ASN A 154 -13.01 1.56 -7.54
C ASN A 154 -12.99 1.83 -6.03
N THR A 155 -11.97 2.57 -5.57
CA THR A 155 -11.70 2.81 -4.15
C THR A 155 -11.76 4.29 -3.88
N THR A 156 -12.57 4.69 -2.90
CA THR A 156 -12.65 6.06 -2.40
C THR A 156 -11.35 6.47 -1.70
N PRO A 157 -11.10 7.77 -1.46
CA PRO A 157 -9.93 8.22 -0.69
C PRO A 157 -9.85 7.64 0.72
N ALA A 158 -10.99 7.28 1.32
CA ALA A 158 -11.05 6.63 2.62
C ALA A 158 -10.73 5.12 2.58
N GLY A 159 -10.30 4.58 1.42
CA GLY A 159 -10.01 3.16 1.22
C GLY A 159 -11.25 2.26 1.09
N LEU A 160 -12.47 2.83 1.07
CA LEU A 160 -13.72 2.08 0.94
C LEU A 160 -14.11 1.87 -0.52
N ALA A 161 -14.86 0.81 -0.81
CA ALA A 161 -15.47 0.61 -2.12
C ALA A 161 -16.37 1.80 -2.51
N HIS A 162 -16.27 2.25 -3.77
CA HIS A 162 -17.10 3.34 -4.25
C HIS A 162 -18.58 2.90 -4.39
N PRO A 163 -19.56 3.70 -3.93
CA PRO A 163 -20.97 3.29 -3.79
C PRO A 163 -21.75 3.10 -5.10
N ASP A 164 -21.17 3.40 -6.25
CA ASP A 164 -21.81 3.16 -7.56
C ASP A 164 -21.47 1.78 -8.16
N PHE A 165 -20.61 1.00 -7.48
CA PHE A 165 -20.27 -0.38 -7.84
C PHE A 165 -19.76 -0.54 -9.27
N ALA A 166 -19.11 0.51 -9.82
CA ALA A 166 -18.46 0.45 -11.12
C ALA A 166 -17.08 -0.21 -10.97
N ASP A 167 -17.06 -1.53 -10.98
CA ASP A 167 -15.90 -2.37 -10.62
C ASP A 167 -15.58 -3.44 -11.68
N CYS A 168 -16.05 -3.26 -12.92
CA CYS A 168 -15.92 -4.29 -13.95
C CYS A 168 -16.52 -5.65 -13.56
N SER A 169 -17.69 -5.62 -12.90
CA SER A 169 -18.39 -6.81 -12.41
C SER A 169 -17.52 -7.66 -11.49
N GLY A 170 -17.00 -7.02 -10.44
CA GLY A 170 -16.01 -7.61 -9.56
C GLY A 170 -14.73 -7.98 -10.30
N TRP A 171 -14.24 -7.10 -11.17
CA TRP A 171 -12.98 -7.22 -11.88
C TRP A 171 -12.85 -8.50 -12.70
N SER A 172 -13.96 -8.94 -13.30
CA SER A 172 -14.07 -10.23 -13.97
C SER A 172 -14.23 -10.12 -15.48
N THR A 173 -14.50 -8.92 -16.02
CA THR A 173 -14.86 -8.76 -17.43
C THR A 173 -14.29 -7.51 -18.09
N GLN A 174 -14.12 -7.59 -19.40
CA GLN A 174 -13.79 -6.47 -20.30
C GLN A 174 -14.94 -6.22 -21.30
N GLU A 175 -16.11 -6.81 -21.07
CA GLU A 175 -17.25 -6.72 -21.99
C GLU A 175 -17.86 -5.32 -22.06
N PHE A 176 -18.31 -4.93 -23.24
CA PHE A 176 -19.08 -3.71 -23.43
C PHE A 176 -20.55 -3.93 -23.00
N PRO A 177 -21.20 -2.99 -22.29
CA PRO A 177 -20.76 -1.64 -21.92
C PRO A 177 -20.28 -1.53 -20.46
N ILE A 178 -19.73 -2.60 -19.88
CA ILE A 178 -19.37 -2.64 -18.46
C ILE A 178 -18.21 -1.68 -18.20
N LYS A 179 -18.28 -1.01 -17.04
CA LYS A 179 -17.34 0.04 -16.65
C LYS A 179 -16.74 -0.21 -15.27
N GLY A 180 -15.54 0.33 -15.10
CA GLY A 180 -14.80 0.37 -13.84
C GLY A 180 -14.44 1.80 -13.48
N ARG A 181 -14.16 2.04 -12.21
CA ARG A 181 -13.63 3.31 -11.71
C ARG A 181 -12.12 3.33 -11.67
N VAL A 182 -11.57 4.50 -11.95
CA VAL A 182 -10.15 4.79 -11.96
C VAL A 182 -9.78 6.00 -11.09
N GLY A 183 -8.56 6.02 -10.57
CA GLY A 183 -7.85 7.22 -10.14
C GLY A 183 -6.87 7.72 -11.20
N GLU A 184 -6.03 8.69 -10.84
CA GLU A 184 -5.00 9.30 -11.69
C GLU A 184 -3.65 9.36 -10.96
N ASN A 185 -2.61 8.73 -11.49
CA ASN A 185 -1.33 8.57 -10.78
C ASN A 185 -0.52 9.86 -10.57
N TRP A 186 -0.87 10.95 -11.24
CA TRP A 186 -0.21 12.27 -11.13
C TRP A 186 -0.88 13.22 -10.13
N LYS A 187 -1.88 12.74 -9.40
CA LYS A 187 -2.65 13.51 -8.44
C LYS A 187 -2.21 13.22 -7.01
N THR A 188 -2.39 14.21 -6.15
CA THR A 188 -2.14 14.11 -4.70
C THR A 188 -3.38 14.41 -3.87
N ASN A 189 -4.48 14.86 -4.49
CA ASN A 189 -5.79 14.95 -3.87
C ASN A 189 -6.56 13.64 -4.09
N ALA A 190 -7.79 13.54 -3.58
CA ALA A 190 -8.72 12.43 -3.76
C ALA A 190 -8.75 11.76 -5.16
N GLU A 191 -8.47 12.51 -6.22
CA GLU A 191 -8.40 12.00 -7.59
C GLU A 191 -7.29 10.96 -7.81
N TRP A 192 -6.30 10.84 -6.91
CA TRP A 192 -5.25 9.82 -6.97
C TRP A 192 -5.83 8.40 -7.01
N THR A 193 -6.95 8.20 -6.29
CA THR A 193 -7.69 6.93 -6.26
C THR A 193 -9.07 7.02 -6.88
N ASP A 194 -9.74 8.16 -6.87
CA ASP A 194 -11.10 8.29 -7.43
C ASP A 194 -11.24 9.56 -8.26
N ALA A 195 -10.95 9.44 -9.55
CA ALA A 195 -10.93 10.58 -10.46
C ALA A 195 -12.32 11.19 -10.65
N GLU A 196 -12.41 12.52 -10.66
CA GLU A 196 -13.66 13.23 -10.97
C GLU A 196 -13.99 13.16 -12.46
N ASN A 197 -12.95 13.27 -13.29
CA ASN A 197 -13.06 13.22 -14.74
C ASN A 197 -12.73 11.81 -15.22
N ASN A 198 -13.37 11.36 -16.31
CA ASN A 198 -13.19 10.04 -16.91
C ASN A 198 -13.77 8.85 -16.12
N ASN A 199 -14.48 9.08 -15.01
CA ASN A 199 -15.20 8.04 -14.30
C ASN A 199 -16.69 7.94 -14.67
N PRO A 200 -17.23 6.71 -14.76
CA PRO A 200 -16.52 5.43 -14.89
C PRO A 200 -16.05 5.17 -16.33
N THR A 201 -14.92 4.46 -16.48
CA THR A 201 -14.25 4.11 -17.76
C THR A 201 -14.63 2.69 -18.23
N LEU A 202 -14.65 2.43 -19.55
CA LEU A 202 -14.94 1.10 -20.10
C LEU A 202 -13.91 0.07 -19.64
N CYS A 203 -14.36 -1.11 -19.22
CA CYS A 203 -13.45 -2.19 -18.77
C CYS A 203 -12.57 -2.76 -19.89
N ALA A 204 -12.94 -2.52 -21.15
CA ALA A 204 -12.12 -2.85 -22.32
C ALA A 204 -10.94 -1.89 -22.52
N SER A 205 -10.94 -0.72 -21.88
CA SER A 205 -9.79 0.18 -21.87
C SER A 205 -8.67 -0.42 -21.03
N THR A 206 -7.44 0.03 -21.26
CA THR A 206 -6.29 -0.36 -20.46
C THR A 206 -5.90 0.76 -19.49
N ALA A 207 -5.53 0.39 -18.27
CA ALA A 207 -5.04 1.29 -17.24
C ALA A 207 -4.11 0.52 -16.30
N SER A 208 -3.21 1.21 -15.62
CA SER A 208 -2.37 0.63 -14.57
C SER A 208 -3.20 0.41 -13.29
N PHE A 209 -2.63 -0.18 -12.25
CA PHE A 209 -3.22 -0.19 -10.90
C PHE A 209 -2.14 -0.08 -9.83
N TYR A 210 -2.49 0.32 -8.60
CA TYR A 210 -1.51 0.42 -7.52
C TYR A 210 -1.37 -0.91 -6.76
N CYS A 211 -0.14 -1.22 -6.39
CA CYS A 211 0.23 -2.35 -5.55
C CYS A 211 0.88 -1.84 -4.27
N PHE A 212 0.40 -2.32 -3.13
CA PHE A 212 0.88 -1.94 -1.80
C PHE A 212 1.39 -3.19 -1.09
N GLU A 213 2.57 -3.08 -0.50
CA GLU A 213 3.03 -4.03 0.51
C GLU A 213 2.08 -3.99 1.71
N ASN A 214 1.63 -5.16 2.16
CA ASN A 214 0.55 -5.26 3.14
C ASN A 214 0.89 -6.15 4.33
#